data_AF-A0AAW7AAJ0-F1
#
_entry.id   AF-A0AAW7AAJ0-F1
#
_cell.length_a   1.000
_cell.length_b   1.000
_cell.length_c   1.000
_cell.angle_alpha   90.00
_cell.angle_beta   90.00
_cell.angle_gamma   90.00
#
_symmetry.space_group_name_H-M   'P 1'
#
loop_
_entity.id
_entity.type
_entity.pdbx_description
1 polymer ?
#
loop_
_entity_poly.entity_id
_entity_poly.type
_entity_poly.pdbx_seq_one_letter_code
_entity_poly.pdbx_strand_id
1 'polypeptide(L)'
;MLFKVEPCFTIPSLSELDKKTQEHTPLNPVSEFVRAELRKKIKKKPELERLEERIIEALSKHKDVIKRDKQKEALAEFEKKYFRNLVDRTIGGCKVQAPFLPAIQKAKEFAKELYTHWNVKDVQVGTMISFIQSSCKSSLFNGMSRLSHNTLRKIIQPYAPKSAFRKGRSSPSNIAALELEAKRLFGTEAFLF
;
A
#
# COMPACT_ATOMS: atom_id res chain seq x y z
N MET A 1 64.22 -9.40 -34.28
CA MET A 1 62.79 -9.68 -34.01
C MET A 1 62.48 -9.28 -32.57
N LEU A 2 61.55 -8.35 -32.34
CA LEU A 2 60.84 -8.19 -31.06
C LEU A 2 59.53 -7.45 -31.40
N PHE A 3 58.44 -8.21 -31.51
CA PHE A 3 57.09 -7.67 -31.72
C PHE A 3 56.59 -7.04 -30.42
N LYS A 4 56.20 -5.75 -30.48
CA LYS A 4 55.46 -5.10 -29.40
C LYS A 4 54.00 -5.56 -29.49
N VAL A 5 53.55 -6.28 -28.46
CA VAL A 5 52.17 -6.70 -28.29
C VAL A 5 51.34 -5.49 -27.84
N GLU A 6 50.26 -5.20 -28.55
CA GLU A 6 49.31 -4.12 -28.23
C GLU A 6 48.61 -4.34 -26.89
N PRO A 7 48.20 -3.27 -26.17
CA PRO A 7 47.42 -3.44 -24.94
C PRO A 7 46.02 -3.94 -25.28
N CYS A 8 45.68 -5.07 -24.65
CA CYS A 8 44.37 -5.70 -24.67
C CYS A 8 43.30 -4.69 -24.20
N PHE A 9 42.41 -4.27 -25.11
CA PHE A 9 41.20 -3.54 -24.75
C PHE A 9 40.32 -4.47 -23.92
N THR A 10 40.27 -4.24 -22.61
CA THR A 10 39.34 -4.92 -21.72
C THR A 10 37.94 -4.38 -22.00
N ILE A 11 37.09 -5.21 -22.61
CA ILE A 11 35.67 -4.94 -22.77
C ILE A 11 35.07 -4.96 -21.36
N PRO A 12 34.46 -3.85 -20.89
CA PRO A 12 33.89 -3.80 -19.54
C PRO A 12 32.79 -4.86 -19.40
N SER A 13 32.77 -5.52 -18.25
CA SER A 13 31.79 -6.57 -17.98
C SER A 13 30.37 -5.98 -17.93
N LEU A 14 29.34 -6.81 -18.20
CA LEU A 14 27.94 -6.41 -18.05
C LEU A 14 27.65 -5.83 -16.65
N SER A 15 28.32 -6.35 -15.62
CA SER A 15 28.21 -5.83 -14.25
C SER A 15 28.83 -4.44 -14.04
N GLU A 16 29.82 -4.05 -14.85
CA GLU A 16 30.41 -2.71 -14.85
C GLU A 16 29.57 -1.72 -15.68
N LEU A 17 28.92 -2.21 -16.74
CA LEU A 17 27.92 -1.46 -17.48
C LEU A 17 26.67 -1.18 -16.62
N ASP A 18 26.19 -2.14 -15.84
CA ASP A 18 25.04 -1.93 -14.94
C ASP A 18 25.36 -0.94 -13.81
N LYS A 19 26.60 -0.95 -13.28
CA LYS A 19 27.04 0.05 -12.29
C LYS A 19 27.15 1.44 -12.90
N LYS A 20 27.71 1.59 -14.11
CA LYS A 20 27.78 2.88 -14.81
C LYS A 20 26.43 3.41 -15.26
N THR A 21 25.49 2.53 -15.62
CA THR A 21 24.16 2.96 -16.07
C THR A 21 23.29 3.47 -14.92
N GLN A 22 23.53 3.03 -13.67
CA GLN A 22 22.83 3.54 -12.49
C GLN A 22 23.40 4.86 -11.93
N GLU A 23 24.60 5.28 -12.32
CA GLU A 23 25.25 6.50 -11.80
C GLU A 23 24.89 7.79 -12.56
N HIS A 24 24.27 7.69 -13.75
CA HIS A 24 23.99 8.86 -14.60
C HIS A 24 22.52 9.05 -14.97
N THR A 25 21.59 8.60 -14.14
CA THR A 25 20.25 9.23 -14.17
C THR A 25 20.34 10.50 -13.33
N PRO A 26 20.11 11.71 -13.86
CA PRO A 26 20.07 12.91 -13.03
C PRO A 26 19.04 12.66 -11.92
N LEU A 27 19.53 12.45 -10.70
CA LEU A 27 18.72 12.21 -9.54
C LEU A 27 17.90 13.47 -9.33
N ASN A 28 16.61 13.37 -9.61
CA ASN A 28 15.70 14.47 -9.47
C ASN A 28 15.78 15.04 -8.04
N PRO A 29 15.69 16.37 -7.86
CA PRO A 29 16.04 17.03 -6.61
C PRO A 29 15.19 16.58 -5.42
N VAL A 30 13.96 16.09 -5.64
CA VAL A 30 13.09 15.65 -4.55
C VAL A 30 13.27 14.18 -4.21
N SER A 31 13.34 13.31 -5.21
CA SER A 31 13.63 11.89 -4.99
C SER A 31 14.92 11.69 -4.20
N GLU A 32 15.96 12.47 -4.49
CA GLU A 32 17.20 12.43 -3.70
C GLU A 32 16.98 12.94 -2.27
N PHE A 33 16.29 14.08 -2.12
CA PHE A 33 15.99 14.67 -0.82
C PHE A 33 15.20 13.71 0.09
N VAL A 34 14.13 13.09 -0.40
CA VAL A 34 13.31 12.17 0.40
C VAL A 34 14.07 10.89 0.78
N ARG A 35 14.97 10.39 -0.09
CA ARG A 35 15.87 9.27 0.23
C ARG A 35 16.88 9.65 1.30
N ALA A 36 17.48 10.83 1.21
CA ALA A 36 18.42 11.33 2.21
C ALA A 36 17.74 11.51 3.58
N GLU A 37 16.53 12.07 3.61
CA GLU A 37 15.74 12.23 4.84
C GLU A 37 15.30 10.88 5.43
N LEU A 38 14.94 9.90 4.60
CA LEU A 38 14.66 8.54 5.05
C LEU A 38 15.90 7.90 5.71
N ARG A 39 17.07 7.99 5.07
CA ARG A 39 18.34 7.49 5.63
C ARG A 39 18.68 8.14 6.98
N LYS A 40 18.45 9.45 7.13
CA LYS A 40 18.61 10.14 8.43
C LYS A 40 17.67 9.57 9.49
N LYS A 41 16.43 9.23 9.13
CA LYS A 41 15.46 8.62 10.05
C LYS A 41 15.83 7.19 10.40
N ILE A 42 16.29 6.38 9.45
CA ILE A 42 16.76 5.01 9.70
C ILE A 42 17.97 5.04 10.65
N LYS A 43 18.94 5.94 10.44
CA LYS A 43 20.07 6.13 11.39
C LYS A 43 19.61 6.41 12.83
N LYS A 44 18.50 7.14 13.01
CA LYS A 44 17.91 7.41 14.33
C LYS A 44 17.03 6.27 14.87
N LYS A 45 16.49 5.44 13.97
CA LYS A 45 15.52 4.39 14.25
C LYS A 45 15.82 3.16 13.38
N PRO A 46 16.80 2.33 13.77
CA PRO A 46 17.27 1.21 12.96
C PRO A 46 16.17 0.19 12.64
N GLU A 47 15.09 0.12 13.45
CA GLU A 47 13.97 -0.79 13.17
C GLU A 47 13.24 -0.48 11.85
N LEU A 48 13.47 0.70 11.28
CA LEU A 48 12.95 1.11 9.97
C LEU A 48 13.66 0.48 8.78
N GLU A 49 14.87 -0.06 8.96
CA GLU A 49 15.70 -0.59 7.87
C GLU A 49 14.96 -1.71 7.11
N ARG A 50 14.24 -2.57 7.84
CA ARG A 50 13.40 -3.64 7.27
C ARG A 50 12.25 -3.15 6.39
N LEU A 51 11.91 -1.87 6.48
CA LEU A 51 10.84 -1.23 5.71
C LEU A 51 11.38 -0.29 4.63
N GLU A 52 12.70 -0.10 4.54
CA GLU A 52 13.32 0.91 3.68
C GLU A 52 12.87 0.79 2.22
N GLU A 53 13.00 -0.40 1.62
CA GLU A 53 12.60 -0.65 0.23
C GLU A 53 11.13 -0.30 -0.02
N ARG A 54 10.24 -0.72 0.89
CA ARG A 54 8.80 -0.45 0.81
C ARG A 54 8.48 1.03 0.93
N ILE A 55 9.20 1.76 1.79
CA ILE A 55 9.04 3.21 1.95
C ILE A 55 9.53 3.93 0.70
N ILE A 56 10.68 3.52 0.13
CA ILE A 56 11.23 4.09 -1.11
C ILE A 56 10.26 3.86 -2.28
N GLU A 57 9.72 2.65 -2.41
CA GLU A 57 8.74 2.32 -3.45
C GLU A 57 7.46 3.15 -3.32
N ALA A 58 6.97 3.35 -2.09
CA ALA A 58 5.80 4.19 -1.84
C ALA A 58 6.06 5.67 -2.15
N LEU A 59 7.26 6.19 -1.83
CA LEU A 59 7.66 7.56 -2.13
C LEU A 59 7.84 7.79 -3.64
N SER A 60 8.44 6.84 -4.37
CA SER A 60 8.67 6.96 -5.82
C SER A 60 7.38 6.97 -6.62
N LYS A 61 6.33 6.30 -6.12
CA LYS A 61 4.98 6.29 -6.71
C LYS A 61 4.12 7.49 -6.26
N HIS A 62 4.60 8.33 -5.35
CA HIS A 62 3.81 9.45 -4.84
C HIS A 62 3.70 10.58 -5.87
N LYS A 63 2.46 11.00 -6.17
CA LYS A 63 2.17 12.00 -7.23
C LYS A 63 2.98 13.29 -7.07
N ASP A 64 3.11 13.80 -5.84
CA ASP A 64 3.84 15.05 -5.59
C ASP A 64 5.34 14.92 -5.80
N VAL A 65 5.92 13.76 -5.50
CA VAL A 65 7.35 13.49 -5.75
C VAL A 65 7.57 13.44 -7.26
N ILE A 66 6.75 12.66 -7.99
CA ILE A 66 6.82 12.57 -9.45
C ILE A 66 6.64 13.93 -10.11
N LYS A 67 5.67 14.73 -9.65
CA LYS A 67 5.40 16.05 -10.22
C LYS A 67 6.57 17.02 -9.96
N ARG A 68 7.09 17.03 -8.73
CA ARG A 68 8.15 17.98 -8.35
C ARG A 68 9.51 17.60 -8.91
N ASP A 69 9.75 16.31 -9.11
CA ASP A 69 10.93 15.80 -9.80
C ASP A 69 11.05 16.28 -11.25
N LYS A 70 9.93 16.58 -11.92
CA LYS A 70 9.94 17.18 -13.27
C LYS A 70 10.44 18.63 -13.27
N GLN A 71 10.43 19.29 -12.11
CA GLN A 71 10.93 20.66 -11.96
C GLN A 71 12.41 20.59 -11.57
N LYS A 72 13.27 21.12 -12.45
CA LYS A 72 14.74 21.09 -12.28
C LYS A 72 15.27 22.08 -11.23
N GLU A 73 14.38 22.88 -10.64
CA GLU A 73 14.70 23.88 -9.64
C GLU A 73 14.99 23.25 -8.28
N ALA A 74 15.93 23.86 -7.54
CA ALA A 74 16.23 23.47 -6.18
C ALA A 74 14.99 23.59 -5.27
N LEU A 75 14.89 22.72 -4.27
CA LEU A 75 13.78 22.73 -3.32
C LEU A 75 13.83 23.98 -2.43
N ALA A 76 12.74 24.74 -2.41
CA ALA A 76 12.56 25.80 -1.44
C ALA A 76 12.39 25.23 -0.01
N GLU A 77 12.67 26.03 1.02
CA GLU A 77 12.68 25.53 2.40
C GLU A 77 11.29 25.05 2.89
N PHE A 78 10.22 25.70 2.41
CA PHE A 78 8.86 25.25 2.67
C PHE A 78 8.55 23.89 2.03
N GLU A 79 9.08 23.63 0.82
CA GLU A 79 8.94 22.35 0.13
C GLU A 79 9.70 21.25 0.88
N LYS A 80 10.92 21.55 1.34
CA LYS A 80 11.69 20.60 2.18
C LYS A 80 10.92 20.22 3.45
N LYS A 81 10.23 21.18 4.08
CA LYS A 81 9.34 20.88 5.23
C LYS A 81 8.18 19.97 4.83
N TYR A 82 7.55 20.25 3.69
CA TYR A 82 6.48 19.41 3.15
C TYR A 82 6.93 17.96 2.89
N PHE A 83 8.05 17.77 2.20
CA PHE A 83 8.57 16.45 1.86
C PHE A 83 9.12 15.69 3.06
N ARG A 84 9.68 16.37 4.08
CA ARG A 84 9.98 15.74 5.38
C ARG A 84 8.72 15.15 6.02
N ASN A 85 7.63 15.92 6.05
CA ASN A 85 6.34 15.44 6.56
C ASN A 85 5.74 14.32 5.70
N LEU A 86 6.01 14.31 4.39
CA LEU A 86 5.61 13.21 3.52
C LEU A 86 6.34 11.91 3.90
N VAL A 87 7.67 11.97 4.10
CA VAL A 87 8.46 10.81 4.55
C VAL A 87 7.92 10.26 5.87
N ASP A 88 7.60 11.12 6.84
CA ASP A 88 7.00 10.70 8.12
C ASP A 88 5.66 9.98 7.96
N ARG A 89 4.78 10.53 7.11
CA ARG A 89 3.48 9.92 6.79
C ARG A 89 3.65 8.57 6.11
N THR A 90 4.60 8.44 5.17
CA THR A 90 4.87 7.19 4.47
C THR A 90 5.43 6.14 5.41
N ILE A 91 6.38 6.50 6.29
CA ILE A 91 6.88 5.61 7.35
C ILE A 91 5.73 5.11 8.23
N GLY A 92 4.84 6.02 8.68
CA GLY A 92 3.66 5.66 9.44
C GLY A 92 2.75 4.68 8.68
N GLY A 93 2.52 4.94 7.39
CA GLY A 93 1.77 4.05 6.50
C GLY A 93 2.39 2.66 6.40
N CYS A 94 3.71 2.57 6.19
CA CYS A 94 4.43 1.30 6.07
C CYS A 94 4.49 0.53 7.40
N LYS A 95 4.68 1.21 8.55
CA LYS A 95 4.63 0.58 9.88
C LYS A 95 3.24 0.05 10.20
N VAL A 96 2.19 0.84 9.95
CA VAL A 96 0.81 0.49 10.30
C VAL A 96 0.25 -0.56 9.33
N GLN A 97 0.58 -0.54 8.04
CA GLN A 97 -0.01 -1.46 7.07
C GLN A 97 0.63 -2.85 7.02
N ALA A 98 1.86 -3.04 7.53
CA ALA A 98 2.53 -4.33 7.45
C ALA A 98 1.73 -5.52 8.03
N PRO A 99 1.12 -5.43 9.23
CA PRO A 99 0.28 -6.52 9.76
C PRO A 99 -1.15 -6.57 9.19
N PHE A 100 -1.69 -5.45 8.71
CA PHE A 100 -3.09 -5.35 8.28
C PHE A 100 -3.30 -5.48 6.77
N LEU A 101 -2.25 -5.52 5.96
CA LEU A 101 -2.34 -5.67 4.49
C LEU A 101 -3.16 -6.90 4.05
N PRO A 102 -2.95 -8.09 4.61
CA PRO A 102 -3.78 -9.25 4.29
C PRO A 102 -5.26 -9.03 4.67
N ALA A 103 -5.52 -8.36 5.80
CA ALA A 103 -6.87 -8.01 6.23
C ALA A 103 -7.55 -7.04 5.27
N ILE A 104 -6.81 -6.02 4.82
CA ILE A 104 -7.28 -5.01 3.87
C ILE A 104 -7.59 -5.69 2.53
N GLN A 105 -6.75 -6.60 2.07
CA GLN A 105 -6.95 -7.29 0.80
C GLN A 105 -8.19 -8.20 0.84
N LYS A 106 -8.36 -8.99 1.91
CA LYS A 106 -9.56 -9.81 2.09
C LYS A 106 -10.83 -8.97 2.24
N ALA A 107 -10.77 -7.84 2.95
CA ALA A 107 -11.90 -6.92 3.04
C ALA A 107 -12.28 -6.30 1.69
N LYS A 108 -11.29 -5.99 0.83
CA LYS A 108 -11.53 -5.53 -0.55
C LYS A 108 -12.19 -6.61 -1.40
N GLU A 109 -11.66 -7.82 -1.33
CA GLU A 109 -12.20 -8.98 -2.04
C GLU A 109 -13.66 -9.22 -1.65
N PHE A 110 -13.94 -9.28 -0.35
CA PHE A 110 -15.30 -9.45 0.15
C PHE A 110 -16.25 -8.34 -0.30
N ALA A 111 -15.81 -7.07 -0.23
CA ALA A 111 -16.62 -5.93 -0.69
C ALA A 111 -16.90 -5.97 -2.19
N LYS A 112 -15.88 -6.30 -2.99
CA LYS A 112 -15.99 -6.39 -4.44
C LYS A 112 -16.97 -7.49 -4.85
N GLU A 113 -16.82 -8.68 -4.28
CA GLU A 113 -17.67 -9.84 -4.59
C GLU A 113 -19.14 -9.58 -4.22
N LEU A 114 -19.38 -9.06 -3.03
CA LEU A 114 -20.73 -8.77 -2.55
C LEU A 114 -21.47 -7.74 -3.42
N TYR A 115 -20.84 -6.59 -3.70
CA TYR A 115 -21.50 -5.47 -4.37
C TYR A 115 -21.44 -5.53 -5.90
N THR A 116 -20.44 -6.21 -6.47
CA THR A 116 -20.24 -6.27 -7.93
C THR A 116 -20.77 -7.56 -8.53
N HIS A 117 -20.49 -8.72 -7.92
CA HIS A 117 -20.84 -10.01 -8.51
C HIS A 117 -22.18 -10.54 -8.00
N TRP A 118 -22.46 -10.40 -6.71
CA TRP A 118 -23.71 -10.89 -6.12
C TRP A 118 -24.86 -9.87 -6.19
N ASN A 119 -24.54 -8.62 -6.57
CA ASN A 119 -25.50 -7.55 -6.84
C ASN A 119 -26.51 -7.32 -5.68
N VAL A 120 -26.08 -7.51 -4.43
CA VAL A 120 -26.93 -7.22 -3.27
C VAL A 120 -26.93 -5.72 -3.01
N LYS A 121 -27.74 -5.00 -3.78
CA LYS A 121 -27.83 -3.52 -3.76
C LYS A 121 -28.33 -2.94 -2.44
N ASP A 122 -28.88 -3.79 -1.57
CA ASP A 122 -29.58 -3.41 -0.34
C ASP A 122 -28.77 -3.60 0.94
N VAL A 123 -27.57 -4.22 0.86
CA VAL A 123 -26.67 -4.26 2.02
C VAL A 123 -26.09 -2.88 2.24
N GLN A 124 -26.35 -2.30 3.41
CA GLN A 124 -25.80 -1.02 3.79
C GLN A 124 -24.34 -1.18 4.20
N VAL A 125 -23.50 -0.20 3.87
CA VAL A 125 -22.08 -0.21 4.23
C VAL A 125 -21.88 -0.37 5.74
N GLY A 126 -22.75 0.27 6.54
CA GLY A 126 -22.72 0.13 8.00
C GLY A 126 -22.98 -1.31 8.49
N THR A 127 -23.91 -2.02 7.85
CA THR A 127 -24.20 -3.43 8.12
C THR A 127 -22.99 -4.30 7.79
N MET A 128 -22.39 -4.10 6.62
CA MET A 128 -21.20 -4.86 6.21
C MET A 128 -20.03 -4.65 7.18
N ILE A 129 -19.78 -3.41 7.59
CA ILE A 129 -18.73 -3.11 8.58
C ILE A 129 -19.03 -3.81 9.91
N SER A 130 -20.27 -3.72 10.39
CA SER A 130 -20.68 -4.36 11.64
C SER A 130 -20.50 -5.87 11.58
N PHE A 131 -20.89 -6.50 10.47
CA PHE A 131 -20.71 -7.92 10.22
C PHE A 131 -19.24 -8.34 10.23
N ILE A 132 -18.36 -7.60 9.55
CA ILE A 132 -16.92 -7.87 9.56
C ILE A 132 -16.37 -7.81 11.00
N GLN A 133 -16.78 -6.81 11.78
CA GLN A 133 -16.30 -6.64 13.15
C GLN A 133 -16.87 -7.67 14.13
N SER A 134 -18.11 -8.11 13.95
CA SER A 134 -18.77 -9.09 14.82
C SER A 134 -18.40 -10.54 14.48
N SER A 135 -18.34 -10.87 13.19
CA SER A 135 -18.42 -12.25 12.71
C SER A 135 -17.12 -12.74 12.05
N CYS A 136 -16.27 -11.84 11.53
CA CYS A 136 -15.00 -12.20 10.90
C CYS A 136 -13.81 -12.20 11.90
N LYS A 137 -13.90 -12.98 12.97
CA LYS A 137 -12.86 -13.03 14.03
C LYS A 137 -11.86 -14.19 13.90
N SER A 138 -12.16 -15.19 13.09
CA SER A 138 -11.25 -16.33 12.84
C SER A 138 -9.89 -15.86 12.31
N SER A 139 -8.85 -16.65 12.58
CA SER A 139 -7.51 -16.46 12.01
C SER A 139 -7.54 -16.45 10.47
N LEU A 140 -8.49 -17.16 9.87
CA LEU A 140 -8.73 -17.17 8.43
C LEU A 140 -9.13 -15.80 7.86
N PHE A 141 -9.64 -14.88 8.68
CA PHE A 141 -9.93 -13.51 8.26
C PHE A 141 -8.74 -12.55 8.44
N ASN A 142 -7.56 -13.04 8.83
CA ASN A 142 -6.33 -12.27 8.99
C ASN A 142 -6.51 -10.93 9.73
N GLY A 143 -7.37 -10.89 10.76
CA GLY A 143 -7.60 -9.67 11.55
C GLY A 143 -8.49 -8.61 10.91
N MET A 144 -9.33 -8.95 9.92
CA MET A 144 -10.33 -8.03 9.33
C MET A 144 -11.21 -7.34 10.39
N SER A 145 -11.63 -8.06 11.43
CA SER A 145 -12.42 -7.52 12.54
C SER A 145 -11.69 -6.43 13.36
N ARG A 146 -10.36 -6.39 13.31
CA ARG A 146 -9.52 -5.38 14.00
C ARG A 146 -9.33 -4.11 13.20
N LEU A 147 -9.75 -4.08 11.93
CA LEU A 147 -9.69 -2.87 11.12
C LEU A 147 -10.65 -1.82 11.70
N SER A 148 -10.18 -0.57 11.79
CA SER A 148 -11.02 0.53 12.27
C SER A 148 -12.25 0.70 11.35
N HIS A 149 -13.36 1.14 11.92
CA HIS A 149 -14.59 1.42 11.14
C HIS A 149 -14.33 2.38 9.98
N ASN A 150 -13.47 3.40 10.17
CA ASN A 150 -13.10 4.34 9.12
C ASN A 150 -12.27 3.68 8.00
N THR A 151 -11.35 2.78 8.37
CA THR A 151 -10.57 2.00 7.40
C THR A 151 -11.48 1.11 6.55
N LEU A 152 -12.37 0.35 7.20
CA LEU A 152 -13.33 -0.51 6.50
C LEU A 152 -14.25 0.29 5.58
N ARG A 153 -14.76 1.44 6.05
CA ARG A 153 -15.56 2.36 5.22
C ARG A 153 -14.81 2.80 3.96
N LYS A 154 -13.55 3.23 4.09
CA LYS A 154 -12.72 3.64 2.94
C LYS A 154 -12.42 2.49 1.99
N ILE A 155 -12.32 1.26 2.50
CA ILE A 155 -12.09 0.04 1.69
C ILE A 155 -13.34 -0.35 0.92
N ILE A 156 -14.52 -0.30 1.54
CA ILE A 156 -15.79 -0.74 0.97
C ILE A 156 -16.37 0.31 0.00
N GLN A 157 -16.21 1.60 0.31
CA GLN A 157 -16.81 2.70 -0.42
C GLN A 157 -16.59 2.69 -1.95
N PRO A 158 -15.41 2.34 -2.48
CA PRO A 158 -15.18 2.27 -3.93
C PRO A 158 -16.03 1.22 -4.67
N TYR A 159 -16.51 0.19 -3.98
CA TYR A 159 -17.28 -0.91 -4.56
C TYR A 159 -18.78 -0.79 -4.32
N ALA A 160 -19.19 -0.12 -3.24
CA ALA A 160 -20.58 -0.03 -2.84
C ALA A 160 -21.38 0.98 -3.71
N PRO A 161 -22.61 0.65 -4.14
CA PRO A 161 -23.47 1.59 -4.86
C PRO A 161 -23.94 2.72 -3.94
N LYS A 162 -24.31 3.88 -4.52
CA LYS A 162 -24.82 5.04 -3.75
C LYS A 162 -26.00 4.70 -2.82
N SER A 163 -26.83 3.71 -3.18
CA SER A 163 -27.94 3.21 -2.36
C SER A 163 -27.49 2.63 -1.02
N ALA A 164 -26.30 2.00 -0.97
CA ALA A 164 -25.76 1.33 0.22
C ALA A 164 -25.28 2.30 1.32
N PHE A 165 -25.22 3.61 1.05
CA PHE A 165 -24.80 4.63 2.02
C PHE A 165 -25.98 5.24 2.80
N ARG A 166 -27.22 4.83 2.53
CA ARG A 166 -28.40 5.29 3.27
C ARG A 166 -28.31 4.87 4.74
N LYS A 167 -28.82 5.73 5.64
CA LYS A 167 -28.97 5.40 7.07
C LYS A 167 -30.06 4.34 7.24
N GLY A 168 -29.83 3.37 8.11
CA GLY A 168 -30.79 2.33 8.46
C GLY A 168 -30.10 1.11 9.06
N ARG A 169 -30.85 0.02 9.20
CA ARG A 169 -30.31 -1.33 9.36
C ARG A 169 -30.69 -2.14 8.13
N SER A 170 -29.80 -2.98 7.64
CA SER A 170 -30.18 -3.97 6.65
C SER A 170 -31.05 -5.05 7.29
N SER A 171 -31.95 -5.65 6.49
CA SER A 171 -32.82 -6.75 6.93
C SER A 171 -32.04 -8.00 7.37
N PRO A 172 -32.63 -8.91 8.14
CA PRO A 172 -32.02 -10.21 8.46
C PRO A 172 -31.59 -11.00 7.22
N SER A 173 -32.35 -10.90 6.11
CA SER A 173 -31.98 -11.52 4.82
C SER A 173 -30.66 -10.99 4.25
N ASN A 174 -30.33 -9.72 4.50
CA ASN A 174 -29.04 -9.15 4.11
C ASN A 174 -27.88 -9.65 4.98
N ILE A 175 -28.14 -10.01 6.24
CA ILE A 175 -27.14 -10.64 7.11
C ILE A 175 -26.87 -12.07 6.63
N ALA A 176 -27.92 -12.83 6.31
CA ALA A 176 -27.78 -14.16 5.71
C ALA A 176 -27.01 -14.12 4.37
N ALA A 177 -27.25 -13.10 3.55
CA ALA A 177 -26.49 -12.84 2.33
C ALA A 177 -24.99 -12.64 2.60
N LEU A 178 -24.65 -11.83 3.61
CA LEU A 178 -23.27 -11.61 4.04
C LEU A 178 -22.60 -12.89 4.54
N GLU A 179 -23.33 -13.70 5.32
CA GLU A 179 -22.84 -14.99 5.80
C GLU A 179 -22.59 -15.99 4.68
N LEU A 180 -23.53 -16.12 3.74
CA LEU A 180 -23.40 -17.03 2.61
C LEU A 180 -22.18 -16.65 1.76
N GLU A 181 -22.03 -15.37 1.46
CA GLU A 181 -20.95 -14.90 0.61
C GLU A 181 -19.59 -15.03 1.28
N ALA A 182 -19.50 -14.73 2.57
CA ALA A 182 -18.27 -14.96 3.31
C ALA A 182 -17.94 -16.46 3.47
N LYS A 183 -18.94 -17.35 3.61
CA LYS A 183 -18.71 -18.81 3.59
C LYS A 183 -18.19 -19.27 2.23
N ARG A 184 -18.68 -18.69 1.13
CA ARG A 184 -18.22 -18.99 -0.23
C ARG A 184 -16.77 -18.58 -0.44
N LEU A 185 -16.40 -17.38 0.00
CA LEU A 185 -15.05 -16.81 -0.24
C LEU A 185 -13.98 -17.36 0.71
N PHE A 186 -14.34 -17.61 1.96
CA PHE A 186 -13.37 -17.91 3.01
C PHE A 186 -13.56 -19.31 3.62
N GLY A 187 -14.55 -20.07 3.15
CA GLY A 187 -14.92 -21.38 3.68
C GLY A 187 -15.86 -21.29 4.89
N THR A 188 -16.58 -22.37 5.17
CA THR A 188 -17.45 -22.51 6.35
C THR A 188 -16.68 -22.43 7.67
N GLU A 189 -15.41 -22.85 7.66
CA GLU A 189 -14.50 -22.81 8.80
C GLU A 189 -14.14 -21.39 9.25
N ALA A 190 -14.37 -20.38 8.40
CA ALA A 190 -14.10 -18.98 8.74
C ALA A 190 -14.99 -18.45 9.89
N PHE A 191 -16.14 -19.10 10.14
CA PHE A 191 -17.11 -18.70 11.18
C PHE A 191 -17.09 -19.56 12.44
N LEU A 192 -16.26 -20.61 12.46
CA LEU A 192 -16.08 -21.44 13.64
C LEU A 192 -15.14 -20.68 14.59
N PHE A 193 -15.69 -20.21 15.71
CA PHE A 193 -14.96 -19.50 16.77
C PHE A 193 -14.22 -20.48 17.67
#